data_AF-A0A930YQ93-F1
#
_entry.id   AF-A0A930YQ93-F1
#
_cell.length_a   1.000
_cell.length_b   1.000
_cell.length_c   1.000
_cell.angle_alpha   90.00
_cell.angle_beta   90.00
_cell.angle_gamma   90.00
#
_symmetry.space_group_name_H-M   'P 1'
#
loop_
_entity.id
_entity.type
_entity.pdbx_description
1 polymer ?
#
loop_
_entity_poly.entity_id
_entity_poly.type
_entity_poly.pdbx_seq_one_letter_code
_entity_poly.pdbx_strand_id
1 'polypeptide(L)' 'MRIDKWAVTAQEALQGALGIAGDAEAAEIAPLHLLKALLDSNERNLRSILEKVGADVEAIEAQVD' A
#
# COMPACT_ATOMS: atom_id res chain seq x y z
N MET A 1 1.99 -3.25 -17.62
CA MET A 1 2.59 -1.95 -17.22
C MET A 1 4.12 -2.07 -17.28
N ARG A 2 4.86 -0.97 -17.47
CA ARG A 2 6.34 -0.95 -17.42
C ARG A 2 6.83 -0.80 -15.99
N ILE A 3 6.55 -1.81 -15.15
CA ILE A 3 6.86 -1.81 -13.71
C ILE A 3 8.38 -1.69 -13.49
N ASP A 4 9.18 -2.21 -14.42
CA ASP A 4 10.64 -2.09 -14.46
C ASP A 4 11.16 -0.64 -14.49
N LYS A 5 10.29 0.33 -14.82
CA LYS A 5 10.62 1.76 -14.86
C LYS A 5 10.15 2.55 -13.65
N TRP A 6 9.51 1.90 -12.69
CA TRP A 6 9.06 2.56 -11.47
C TRP A 6 10.21 2.73 -10.48
N ALA A 7 10.02 3.62 -9.51
CA ALA A 7 10.90 3.67 -8.34
C ALA A 7 10.94 2.29 -7.68
N VAL A 8 12.10 1.90 -7.15
CA VAL A 8 12.30 0.59 -6.51
C VAL A 8 11.26 0.35 -5.42
N THR A 9 10.98 1.37 -4.60
CA THR A 9 10.02 1.26 -3.51
C THR A 9 8.57 1.09 -3.97
N ALA A 10 8.21 1.62 -5.15
CA ALA A 10 6.91 1.34 -5.77
C ALA A 10 6.83 -0.11 -6.28
N GLN A 11 7.95 -0.69 -6.72
CA GLN A 11 8.01 -2.11 -7.10
C GLN A 11 7.90 -3.00 -5.85
N GLU A 12 8.59 -2.63 -4.77
CA GLU A 12 8.51 -3.31 -3.47
C GLU A 12 7.10 -3.26 -2.88
N ALA A 13 6.43 -2.12 -2.92
CA ALA A 13 5.04 -1.99 -2.48
C ALA A 13 4.09 -2.88 -3.31
N LEU A 14 4.28 -2.97 -4.62
CA LEU A 14 3.50 -3.88 -5.46
C LEU A 14 3.76 -5.35 -5.11
N GLN A 15 5.00 -5.69 -4.76
CA GLN A 15 5.35 -7.03 -4.29
C GLN A 15 4.74 -7.34 -2.92
N GLY A 16 4.70 -6.36 -2.00
CA GLY A 16 3.98 -6.49 -0.73
C GLY A 16 2.48 -6.71 -0.94
N ALA A 17 1.87 -5.95 -1.86
CA ALA A 17 0.46 -6.09 -2.21
C ALA A 17 0.10 -7.48 -2.75
N LEU A 18 1.00 -8.10 -3.52
CA LEU A 18 0.87 -9.50 -3.98
C LEU A 18 0.82 -10.48 -2.80
N GLY A 19 1.71 -10.30 -1.82
CA GLY A 19 1.72 -11.13 -0.60
C GLY A 19 0.43 -11.00 0.19
N ILE A 20 0.00 -9.77 0.46
CA ILE A 20 -1.24 -9.46 1.21
C ILE A 20 -2.47 -10.04 0.49
N ALA A 21 -2.56 -9.90 -0.83
CA ALA A 21 -3.64 -10.49 -1.61
C ALA A 21 -3.65 -12.03 -1.51
N GLY A 22 -2.47 -12.66 -1.49
CA GLY A 22 -2.31 -14.09 -1.30
C GLY A 22 -2.76 -14.56 0.07
N ASP A 23 -2.37 -13.84 1.13
CA ASP A 23 -2.76 -14.13 2.51
C ASP A 23 -4.29 -13.99 2.71
N ALA A 24 -4.91 -13.06 1.98
CA ALA A 24 -6.36 -12.86 1.97
C ALA A 24 -7.13 -13.82 1.03
N GLU A 25 -6.44 -14.77 0.38
CA GLU A 25 -7.00 -15.66 -0.65
C GLU A 25 -7.77 -14.91 -1.77
N ALA A 26 -7.37 -13.67 -2.07
CA ALA A 26 -8.04 -12.84 -3.04
C ALA A 26 -7.71 -13.30 -4.46
N ALA A 27 -8.74 -13.31 -5.34
CA ALA A 27 -8.56 -13.68 -6.74
C ALA A 27 -7.74 -12.65 -7.55
N GLU A 28 -7.61 -11.42 -7.04
CA GLU A 28 -6.85 -10.34 -7.66
C GLU A 28 -6.25 -9.39 -6.62
N ILE A 29 -5.25 -8.62 -7.05
CA ILE A 29 -4.72 -7.52 -6.25
C ILE A 29 -5.71 -6.35 -6.32
N ALA A 30 -6.48 -6.15 -5.25
CA ALA A 30 -7.29 -4.96 -5.07
C ALA A 30 -6.43 -3.74 -4.65
N PRO A 31 -6.91 -2.50 -4.92
CA PRO A 31 -6.25 -1.28 -4.43
C PRO A 31 -6.02 -1.26 -2.92
N LEU A 32 -6.86 -1.94 -2.13
CA LEU A 32 -6.73 -2.05 -0.68
C LEU A 32 -5.43 -2.74 -0.25
N HIS A 33 -5.04 -3.82 -0.94
CA HIS A 33 -3.79 -4.53 -0.64
C HIS A 33 -2.57 -3.67 -0.94
N LEU A 34 -2.63 -2.86 -2.00
CA LEU A 34 -1.58 -1.90 -2.32
C LEU A 34 -1.52 -0.76 -1.29
N LEU A 35 -2.67 -0.27 -0.83
CA LEU A 35 -2.74 0.73 0.24
C LEU A 35 -2.11 0.19 1.53
N LYS A 36 -2.45 -1.03 1.94
CA LYS A 36 -1.82 -1.70 3.09
C LYS A 36 -0.31 -1.81 2.92
N ALA A 37 0.17 -2.34 1.79
CA ALA A 37 1.60 -2.48 1.51
C ALA A 37 2.35 -1.15 1.54
N LEU A 38 1.72 -0.06 1.07
CA LEU A 38 2.29 1.27 1.08
C LEU A 38 2.31 1.87 2.50
N LEU A 39 1.30 1.60 3.33
CA LEU A 39 1.25 2.03 4.74
C LEU A 39 2.23 1.26 5.63
N ASP A 40 2.39 -0.04 5.38
CA ASP A 40 3.38 -0.90 6.05
C ASP A 40 4.82 -0.57 5.61
N SER A 41 4.97 0.12 4.48
CA SER A 41 6.28 0.59 4.03
C SER A 41 6.83 1.64 5.00
N ASN A 42 8.14 1.61 5.25
CA ASN A 42 8.77 2.58 6.14
C ASN A 42 8.94 3.98 5.50
N GLU A 43 8.21 4.27 4.41
CA GLU A 43 8.21 5.57 3.76
C GLU A 43 7.32 6.58 4.49
N ARG A 44 7.93 7.63 5.05
CA ARG A 44 7.18 8.69 5.77
C ARG A 44 6.36 9.62 4.87
N ASN A 45 6.54 9.54 3.55
CA ASN A 45 5.88 10.42 2.59
C ASN A 45 4.35 10.19 2.54
N LEU A 46 3.89 8.94 2.62
CA LEU A 46 2.48 8.59 2.46
C LEU A 46 1.63 9.08 3.62
N ARG A 47 2.05 8.78 4.86
CA ARG A 47 1.41 9.31 6.07
C ARG A 47 1.29 10.84 6.01
N SER A 48 2.38 11.51 5.64
CA SER A 48 2.39 12.98 5.50
C SER A 48 1.43 13.49 4.41
N ILE A 49 1.21 12.73 3.33
CA ILE A 49 0.26 13.08 2.27
C ILE A 49 -1.18 12.90 2.77
N LEU A 50 -1.48 11.79 3.44
CA LEU A 50 -2.80 11.49 4.00
C LEU A 50 -3.21 12.53 5.05
N GLU A 51 -2.32 12.87 5.96
CA GLU A 51 -2.54 13.94 6.96
C GLU A 51 -2.82 15.29 6.29
N LYS A 52 -2.07 15.63 5.23
CA LYS A 52 -2.25 16.90 4.48
C LYS A 52 -3.59 16.99 3.75
N VAL A 53 -4.18 15.87 3.34
CA VAL A 53 -5.52 15.86 2.72
C VAL A 53 -6.64 15.73 3.76
N GLY A 54 -6.31 15.73 5.07
CA GLY A 54 -7.26 15.66 6.16
C GLY A 54 -7.80 14.25 6.45
N ALA A 55 -7.09 13.21 6.00
CA ALA A 55 -7.45 11.84 6.28
C ALA A 55 -7.01 11.43 7.70
N ASP A 56 -7.85 10.63 8.37
CA ASP A 56 -7.49 9.97 9.63
C ASP A 56 -6.65 8.73 9.31
N VAL A 57 -5.33 8.86 9.43
CA VAL A 57 -4.38 7.80 9.06
C VAL A 57 -4.54 6.57 9.96
N GLU A 58 -4.79 6.77 11.26
CA GLU A 58 -4.96 5.67 12.22
C GLU A 58 -6.23 4.87 11.89
N ALA A 59 -7.33 5.55 11.57
CA ALA A 59 -8.56 4.89 11.14
C ALA A 59 -8.40 4.16 9.80
N ILE A 60 -7.57 4.65 8.89
CA ILE A 60 -7.27 3.97 7.63
C ILE A 60 -6.42 2.72 7.88
N GLU A 61 -5.34 2.83 8.67
CA GLU A 61 -4.49 1.69 9.02
C GLU A 61 -5.31 0.56 9.65
N ALA A 62 -6.20 0.88 10.59
CA ALA A 62 -7.08 -0.11 11.22
C ALA A 62 -8.09 -0.78 10.27
N GLN A 63 -8.43 -0.15 9.13
CA GLN A 63 -9.36 -0.70 8.14
C GLN A 63 -8.68 -1.54 7.07
N VAL A 64 -7.38 -1.35 6.86
CA VAL A 64 -6.62 -2.10 5.86
C VAL A 64 -5.90 -3.31 6.46
N ASP A 65 -5.87 -3.43 7.78
CA ASP A 65 -5.33 -4.59 8.49
C ASP A 65 -6.15 -5.87 8.26
#